data_AF-A0A1E5A3A6-F1
#
_entry.id   AF-A0A1E5A3A6-F1
#
_cell.length_a   1.000
_cell.length_b   1.000
_cell.length_c   1.000
_cell.angle_alpha   90.00
_cell.angle_beta   90.00
_cell.angle_gamma   90.00
#
_symmetry.space_group_name_H-M   'P 1'
#
loop_
_entity.id
_entity.type
_entity.pdbx_description
1 polymer ?
#
loop_
_entity_poly.entity_id
_entity_poly.type
_entity_poly.pdbx_seq_one_letter_code
_entity_poly.pdbx_strand_id
1 'polypeptide(L)'
;MIKIHVNTVLAGLVGLSIASLIGCGNSSTAIDNLTANTQSGQAIDGYLVGADVFCDGTLNGRTGAAGRFECPAGTTIVRIRGGSDVGFDESATSGGIPFSGELTAPGGSPFVTPLSTLATSMASTTGRFEASNYQTAIANLAVSLDVPGLDLNKNPANNLNIAKVNAQINQLINNFAANAEDYTSVSDQLSRVLATRTPFDLTSDTATIVSALNERLIVASPGLALTVQRQVDVASELQRVNSEIKRSTDTSQIDVAVEVGSANSAQAFTIDQTAPLVRFKSASSLRQEAFDSQFSNFNQFENHFTLNDFQNDTLFETGYTVDSGFDARRVEFATTGFDIKKTLENQIINVALEFRSTLPLDNRRMSVTVSGATLSMTAGDNNSVQVTIPTGTVVNARAIDRFGVITNVTTDAAEDYFATNEDGNFEFSITSLENDLTLRGYHNFTREAGNYSLTLIISGVGFGIDSGTGFANRAAQYTIRTANESITGTGLQGYFTTR
;
A
#
# COMPACT_ATOMS: atom_id res chain seq x y z
N MET A 1 10.28 15.61 96.83
CA MET A 1 9.63 15.92 95.53
C MET A 1 8.70 14.76 95.16
N ILE A 2 7.49 15.09 94.73
CA ILE A 2 6.27 14.28 94.51
C ILE A 2 6.46 13.29 93.32
N LYS A 3 6.27 11.96 93.44
CA LYS A 3 5.06 11.08 93.29
C LYS A 3 4.59 10.77 91.84
N ILE A 4 4.37 9.46 91.56
CA ILE A 4 3.36 8.77 90.69
C ILE A 4 3.80 8.01 89.39
N HIS A 5 3.14 6.85 89.21
CA HIS A 5 3.14 5.70 88.26
C HIS A 5 2.83 5.95 86.76
N VAL A 6 3.38 5.20 85.77
CA VAL A 6 3.04 3.88 85.12
C VAL A 6 1.85 3.86 84.12
N ASN A 7 2.11 3.44 82.85
CA ASN A 7 1.42 2.39 82.03
C ASN A 7 1.64 2.61 80.51
N THR A 8 1.50 1.72 79.50
CA THR A 8 1.68 0.27 79.16
C THR A 8 1.34 0.17 77.64
N VAL A 9 1.47 -1.03 77.01
CA VAL A 9 0.84 -1.52 75.73
C VAL A 9 1.76 -1.43 74.48
N LEU A 10 2.00 -2.44 73.62
CA LEU A 10 1.60 -3.86 73.48
C LEU A 10 2.67 -4.58 72.62
N ALA A 11 2.88 -5.89 72.82
CA ALA A 11 3.75 -6.74 72.02
C ALA A 11 2.97 -7.49 70.91
N GLY A 12 3.58 -7.64 69.74
CA GLY A 12 3.10 -8.48 68.64
C GLY A 12 3.83 -9.82 68.57
N LEU A 13 3.17 -10.85 68.01
CA LEU A 13 3.83 -12.08 67.59
C LEU A 13 2.95 -12.90 66.61
N VAL A 14 3.68 -13.65 65.75
CA VAL A 14 3.34 -14.86 64.97
C VAL A 14 2.71 -14.69 63.57
N GLY A 15 3.34 -15.38 62.60
CA GLY A 15 2.85 -15.57 61.24
C GLY A 15 2.66 -17.04 60.85
N LEU A 16 2.84 -17.29 59.55
CA LEU A 16 2.93 -18.57 58.80
C LEU A 16 1.62 -19.30 58.39
N SER A 17 1.36 -19.17 57.07
CA SER A 17 1.15 -20.22 56.03
C SER A 17 -0.14 -21.06 55.90
N ILE A 18 -0.68 -20.97 54.67
CA ILE A 18 -1.22 -22.00 53.75
C ILE A 18 -2.47 -22.81 54.17
N ALA A 19 -3.58 -22.64 53.42
CA ALA A 19 -4.29 -23.74 52.76
C ALA A 19 -5.43 -23.22 51.85
N SER A 20 -5.43 -23.71 50.61
CA SER A 20 -6.50 -23.68 49.62
C SER A 20 -7.69 -24.55 50.01
N LEU A 21 -8.93 -24.16 49.68
CA LEU A 21 -9.96 -25.07 49.14
C LEU A 21 -11.21 -24.30 48.70
N ILE A 22 -11.65 -24.61 47.47
CA ILE A 22 -12.91 -24.23 46.83
C ILE A 22 -14.02 -25.16 47.35
N GLY A 23 -15.21 -24.61 47.65
CA GLY A 23 -16.41 -25.38 47.97
C GLY A 23 -17.64 -24.49 48.16
N CYS A 24 -18.65 -24.71 47.32
CA CYS A 24 -19.87 -23.92 47.10
C CYS A 24 -20.83 -23.77 48.31
N GLY A 25 -21.57 -22.65 48.36
CA GLY A 25 -22.82 -22.56 49.15
C GLY A 25 -23.31 -21.14 49.50
N ASN A 26 -24.23 -20.62 48.69
CA ASN A 26 -25.01 -19.38 48.80
C ASN A 26 -25.25 -18.72 50.17
N SER A 27 -25.06 -17.39 50.24
CA SER A 27 -26.07 -16.43 50.73
C SER A 27 -25.65 -15.00 50.38
N SER A 28 -26.50 -14.30 49.63
CA SER A 28 -26.36 -12.92 49.19
C SER A 28 -26.35 -11.93 50.34
N THR A 29 -25.38 -11.00 50.34
CA THR A 29 -25.58 -9.54 50.39
C THR A 29 -24.22 -8.84 50.51
N ALA A 30 -23.72 -8.35 49.36
CA ALA A 30 -22.82 -7.19 49.16
C ALA A 30 -22.09 -7.40 47.83
N ILE A 31 -22.84 -7.31 46.72
CA ILE A 31 -22.27 -6.95 45.43
C ILE A 31 -21.95 -5.46 45.54
N ASP A 32 -20.86 -5.14 46.24
CA ASP A 32 -20.27 -3.81 46.23
C ASP A 32 -19.42 -3.71 44.96
N ASN A 33 -20.02 -3.16 43.91
CA ASN A 33 -19.42 -2.24 42.94
C ASN A 33 -17.90 -2.38 42.73
N LEU A 34 -17.44 -3.53 42.24
CA LEU A 34 -16.34 -3.56 41.29
C LEU A 34 -16.92 -3.13 39.94
N THR A 35 -17.18 -1.84 39.77
CA THR A 35 -17.08 -1.24 38.44
C THR A 35 -15.63 -1.44 38.02
N ALA A 36 -15.36 -2.59 37.40
CA ALA A 36 -14.07 -2.86 36.83
C ALA A 36 -13.90 -1.80 35.73
N ASN A 37 -13.15 -0.75 36.05
CA ASN A 37 -13.08 0.45 35.22
C ASN A 37 -12.63 0.02 33.82
N THR A 38 -13.43 0.39 32.81
CA THR A 38 -13.06 0.21 31.41
C THR A 38 -11.68 0.84 31.18
N GLN A 39 -10.84 0.13 30.45
CA GLN A 39 -9.49 0.59 30.13
C GLN A 39 -9.61 1.47 28.88
N SER A 40 -9.34 2.78 29.04
CA SER A 40 -9.29 3.71 27.92
C SER A 40 -7.86 3.80 27.36
N GLY A 41 -7.73 3.88 26.04
CA GLY A 41 -6.45 4.10 25.37
C GLY A 41 -6.60 4.92 24.09
N GLN A 42 -5.47 5.18 23.42
CA GLN A 42 -5.42 5.85 22.11
C GLN A 42 -4.56 5.05 21.14
N ALA A 43 -5.05 4.87 19.91
CA ALA A 43 -4.30 4.28 18.80
C ALA A 43 -3.56 5.38 18.02
N ILE A 44 -2.22 5.30 17.98
CA ILE A 44 -1.37 6.37 17.46
C ILE A 44 -0.24 5.79 16.59
N ASP A 45 -0.39 5.99 15.29
CA ASP A 45 0.65 6.06 14.25
C ASP A 45 0.85 7.53 13.78
N GLY A 46 0.12 8.44 14.43
CA GLY A 46 -0.86 9.33 13.80
C GLY A 46 -2.25 8.85 14.26
N TYR A 47 -3.17 9.72 14.67
CA TYR A 47 -4.40 9.26 15.32
C TYR A 47 -5.17 8.33 14.38
N LEU A 48 -5.39 7.08 14.79
CA LEU A 48 -6.12 6.12 13.96
C LEU A 48 -7.60 6.21 14.26
N VAL A 49 -8.40 6.67 13.31
CA VAL A 49 -9.85 6.86 13.47
C VAL A 49 -10.63 5.81 12.69
N GLY A 50 -11.73 5.30 13.28
CA GLY A 50 -12.57 4.29 12.65
C GLY A 50 -11.94 2.90 12.56
N ALA A 51 -10.81 2.67 13.24
CA ALA A 51 -10.13 1.38 13.30
C ALA A 51 -10.91 0.40 14.18
N ASP A 52 -10.91 -0.88 13.84
CA ASP A 52 -11.55 -1.91 14.65
C ASP A 52 -10.70 -2.24 15.88
N VAL A 53 -11.34 -2.31 17.05
CA VAL A 53 -10.69 -2.52 18.35
C VAL A 53 -11.00 -3.93 18.85
N PHE A 54 -9.97 -4.74 19.00
CA PHE A 54 -10.06 -6.09 19.55
C PHE A 54 -9.42 -6.14 20.93
N CYS A 55 -10.17 -6.60 21.92
CA CYS A 55 -9.69 -6.84 23.29
C CYS A 55 -9.69 -8.36 23.50
N ASP A 56 -8.51 -8.94 23.74
CA ASP A 56 -8.30 -10.39 23.83
C ASP A 56 -8.86 -11.20 22.64
N GLY A 57 -8.72 -10.62 21.44
CA GLY A 57 -9.20 -11.21 20.18
C GLY A 57 -10.69 -11.05 19.90
N THR A 58 -11.46 -10.47 20.82
CA THR A 58 -12.88 -10.16 20.60
C THR A 58 -13.04 -8.76 20.05
N LEU A 59 -13.80 -8.57 18.97
CA LEU A 59 -14.15 -7.23 18.46
C LEU A 59 -15.07 -6.54 19.48
N ASN A 60 -14.57 -5.50 20.13
CA ASN A 60 -15.28 -4.78 21.20
C ASN A 60 -15.72 -3.37 20.79
N GLY A 61 -15.18 -2.81 19.71
CA GLY A 61 -15.56 -1.48 19.29
C GLY A 61 -14.70 -0.93 18.16
N ARG A 62 -14.67 0.40 18.07
CA ARG A 62 -13.89 1.16 17.09
C ARG A 62 -13.22 2.35 17.75
N THR A 63 -12.15 2.85 17.13
CA THR A 63 -11.52 4.10 17.54
C THR A 63 -12.35 5.31 17.11
N GLY A 64 -12.47 6.29 18.01
CA GLY A 64 -13.08 7.59 17.76
C GLY A 64 -12.06 8.69 17.49
N ALA A 65 -12.46 9.95 17.72
CA ALA A 65 -11.58 11.12 17.61
C ALA A 65 -10.31 10.96 18.47
N ALA A 66 -9.19 11.51 18.01
CA ALA A 66 -7.88 11.35 18.61
C ALA A 66 -7.49 9.86 18.87
N GLY A 67 -8.00 8.95 18.04
CA GLY A 67 -7.76 7.51 18.14
C GLY A 67 -8.26 6.85 19.42
N ARG A 68 -9.18 7.48 20.17
CA ARG A 68 -9.63 7.00 21.48
C ARG A 68 -10.46 5.72 21.37
N PHE A 69 -10.25 4.79 22.29
CA PHE A 69 -11.04 3.56 22.40
C PHE A 69 -11.16 3.10 23.86
N GLU A 70 -12.05 2.13 24.10
CA GLU A 70 -12.22 1.47 25.39
C GLU A 70 -12.18 -0.05 25.24
N CYS A 71 -11.60 -0.73 26.23
CA CYS A 71 -11.64 -2.17 26.39
C CYS A 71 -12.23 -2.55 27.77
N PRO A 72 -12.86 -3.73 27.89
CA PRO A 72 -13.26 -4.27 29.18
C PRO A 72 -12.07 -4.36 30.15
N ALA A 73 -12.33 -4.16 31.44
CA ALA A 73 -11.32 -4.37 32.47
C ALA A 73 -10.81 -5.82 32.45
N GLY A 74 -9.51 -5.99 32.74
CA GLY A 74 -8.87 -7.32 32.72
C GLY A 74 -8.44 -7.79 31.33
N THR A 75 -8.59 -6.95 30.29
CA THR A 75 -8.00 -7.20 28.97
C THR A 75 -6.51 -7.46 29.10
N THR A 76 -6.00 -8.49 28.41
CA THR A 76 -4.57 -8.83 28.39
C THR A 76 -3.84 -8.21 27.21
N ILE A 77 -4.47 -8.22 26.02
CA ILE A 77 -3.94 -7.60 24.80
C ILE A 77 -5.03 -6.77 24.13
N VAL A 78 -4.65 -5.57 23.70
CA VAL A 78 -5.42 -4.75 22.77
C VAL A 78 -4.81 -4.86 21.37
N ARG A 79 -5.66 -5.01 20.35
CA ARG A 79 -5.28 -4.93 18.94
C ARG A 79 -6.14 -3.92 18.22
N ILE A 80 -5.53 -3.09 17.38
CA ILE A 80 -6.19 -2.07 16.58
C ILE A 80 -5.92 -2.40 15.12
N ARG A 81 -6.97 -2.64 14.34
CA ARG A 81 -6.85 -3.05 12.94
C ARG A 81 -7.51 -2.06 12.01
N GLY A 82 -6.81 -1.69 10.94
CA GLY A 82 -7.38 -0.85 9.91
C GLY A 82 -7.58 0.61 10.35
N GLY A 83 -8.51 1.30 9.68
CA GLY A 83 -8.89 2.68 10.00
C GLY A 83 -8.20 3.71 9.10
N SER A 84 -8.21 4.96 9.53
CA SER A 84 -7.56 6.04 8.82
C SER A 84 -6.68 6.84 9.76
N ASP A 85 -5.42 6.99 9.37
CA ASP A 85 -4.46 7.86 10.01
C ASP A 85 -4.75 9.30 9.61
N VAL A 86 -5.26 10.08 10.57
CA VAL A 86 -5.57 11.50 10.39
C VAL A 86 -4.43 12.41 10.86
N GLY A 87 -3.23 11.84 11.05
CA GLY A 87 -2.11 12.55 11.65
C GLY A 87 -2.41 12.94 13.10
N PHE A 88 -1.75 13.99 13.60
CA PHE A 88 -1.99 14.46 14.96
C PHE A 88 -3.17 15.45 15.10
N ASP A 89 -4.22 15.30 14.27
CA ASP A 89 -5.48 16.04 14.40
C ASP A 89 -6.42 15.37 15.44
N GLU A 90 -6.47 15.94 16.65
CA GLU A 90 -7.32 15.45 17.73
C GLU A 90 -8.82 15.55 17.44
N SER A 91 -9.22 16.41 16.50
CA SER A 91 -10.61 16.70 16.18
C SER A 91 -11.17 15.86 15.03
N ALA A 92 -10.28 15.28 14.22
CA ALA A 92 -10.68 14.49 13.07
C ALA A 92 -11.43 13.21 13.49
N THR A 93 -12.59 13.00 12.87
CA THR A 93 -13.46 11.81 13.05
C THR A 93 -13.53 10.92 11.81
N SER A 94 -12.91 11.36 10.71
CA SER A 94 -12.91 10.70 9.40
C SER A 94 -11.88 11.36 8.48
N GLY A 95 -11.53 10.70 7.37
CA GLY A 95 -10.52 11.19 6.43
C GLY A 95 -9.13 10.65 6.75
N GLY A 96 -8.09 11.22 6.14
CA GLY A 96 -6.71 10.80 6.36
C GLY A 96 -6.25 9.66 5.45
N ILE A 97 -5.08 9.11 5.75
CA ILE A 97 -4.43 8.04 5.01
C ILE A 97 -4.94 6.71 5.59
N PRO A 98 -5.71 5.89 4.86
CA PRO A 98 -5.99 4.50 5.21
C PRO A 98 -4.77 3.77 5.80
N PHE A 99 -4.93 3.31 7.05
CA PHE A 99 -4.01 2.41 7.72
C PHE A 99 -4.53 0.98 7.49
N SER A 100 -3.74 0.12 6.86
CA SER A 100 -4.14 -1.27 6.58
C SER A 100 -3.52 -2.29 7.56
N GLY A 101 -2.73 -1.82 8.54
CA GLY A 101 -1.99 -2.66 9.48
C GLY A 101 -2.77 -3.11 10.72
N GLU A 102 -2.04 -3.70 11.67
CA GLU A 102 -2.52 -4.05 13.01
C GLU A 102 -1.53 -3.57 14.07
N LEU A 103 -1.97 -2.70 14.97
CA LEU A 103 -1.19 -2.28 16.13
C LEU A 103 -1.57 -3.11 17.35
N THR A 104 -0.60 -3.42 18.22
CA THR A 104 -0.84 -4.20 19.43
C THR A 104 -0.17 -3.60 20.66
N ALA A 105 -0.81 -3.78 21.82
CA ALA A 105 -0.25 -3.40 23.11
C ALA A 105 -0.80 -4.30 24.22
N PRO A 106 -0.13 -4.38 25.38
CA PRO A 106 -0.72 -4.99 26.57
C PRO A 106 -1.99 -4.23 27.00
N GLY A 107 -2.91 -4.94 27.64
CA GLY A 107 -4.08 -4.33 28.24
C GLY A 107 -3.70 -3.29 29.30
N GLY A 108 -4.44 -2.18 29.31
CA GLY A 108 -4.19 -1.03 30.17
C GLY A 108 -3.11 -0.08 29.66
N SER A 109 -2.45 -0.37 28.53
CA SER A 109 -1.55 0.60 27.90
C SER A 109 -2.33 1.84 27.44
N PRO A 110 -1.87 3.05 27.79
CA PRO A 110 -2.55 4.29 27.40
C PRO A 110 -2.44 4.57 25.89
N PHE A 111 -1.42 4.00 25.22
CA PHE A 111 -1.14 4.20 23.81
C PHE A 111 -0.86 2.87 23.11
N VAL A 112 -1.44 2.68 21.93
CA VAL A 112 -1.20 1.55 21.03
C VAL A 112 -0.54 2.11 19.76
N THR A 113 0.73 1.80 19.56
CA THR A 113 1.60 2.42 18.54
C THR A 113 2.47 1.36 17.85
N PRO A 114 3.13 1.67 16.72
CA PRO A 114 4.10 0.77 16.10
C PRO A 114 5.18 0.27 17.08
N LEU A 115 5.69 1.14 17.96
CA LEU A 115 6.65 0.75 19.00
C LEU A 115 6.04 -0.16 20.08
N SER A 116 4.78 0.06 20.51
CA SER A 116 4.13 -0.87 21.43
C SER A 116 3.90 -2.23 20.78
N THR A 117 3.64 -2.27 19.47
CA THR A 117 3.52 -3.51 18.69
C THR A 117 4.83 -4.28 18.71
N LEU A 118 5.96 -3.63 18.39
CA LEU A 118 7.26 -4.27 18.43
C LEU A 118 7.62 -4.77 19.84
N ALA A 119 7.39 -3.97 20.88
CA ALA A 119 7.64 -4.39 22.25
C ALA A 119 6.77 -5.58 22.67
N THR A 120 5.51 -5.62 22.20
CA THR A 120 4.58 -6.74 22.45
C THR A 120 5.07 -8.01 21.75
N SER A 121 5.54 -7.91 20.50
CA SER A 121 6.14 -9.03 19.76
C SER A 121 7.43 -9.52 20.42
N MET A 122 8.33 -8.62 20.85
CA MET A 122 9.55 -8.98 21.59
C MET A 122 9.26 -9.66 22.93
N ALA A 123 8.14 -9.30 23.57
CA ALA A 123 7.69 -9.90 24.82
C ALA A 123 6.90 -11.22 24.61
N SER A 124 6.66 -11.63 23.37
CA SER A 124 5.90 -12.83 23.05
C SER A 124 6.81 -14.04 22.85
N THR A 125 6.53 -15.11 23.58
CA THR A 125 7.25 -16.39 23.46
C THR A 125 6.30 -17.40 22.82
N THR A 126 6.73 -18.08 21.74
CA THR A 126 5.89 -19.06 21.01
C THR A 126 4.54 -18.51 20.53
N GLY A 127 4.49 -17.22 20.18
CA GLY A 127 3.28 -16.54 19.71
C GLY A 127 2.30 -16.14 20.82
N ARG A 128 2.67 -16.31 22.10
CA ARG A 128 1.88 -15.88 23.25
C ARG A 128 2.59 -14.74 23.97
N PHE A 129 1.87 -13.66 24.22
CA PHE A 129 2.37 -12.53 25.01
C PHE A 129 2.65 -12.92 26.46
N GLU A 130 3.80 -12.52 26.97
CA GLU A 130 4.22 -12.71 28.36
C GLU A 130 4.44 -11.36 29.05
N ALA A 131 3.47 -10.94 29.87
CA ALA A 131 3.49 -9.64 30.53
C ALA A 131 4.75 -9.39 31.38
N SER A 132 5.33 -10.44 31.96
CA SER A 132 6.60 -10.36 32.72
C SER A 132 7.79 -9.91 31.88
N ASN A 133 7.76 -10.15 30.57
CA ASN A 133 8.88 -9.85 29.66
C ASN A 133 8.77 -8.46 29.04
N TYR A 134 7.62 -7.79 29.18
CA TYR A 134 7.34 -6.55 28.45
C TYR A 134 8.29 -5.40 28.80
N GLN A 135 8.64 -5.23 30.08
CA GLN A 135 9.59 -4.19 30.48
C GLN A 135 11.01 -4.46 29.94
N THR A 136 11.43 -5.73 29.91
CA THR A 136 12.69 -6.14 29.29
C THR A 136 12.65 -5.92 27.77
N ALA A 137 11.51 -6.17 27.13
CA ALA A 137 11.31 -5.88 25.71
C ALA A 137 11.43 -4.38 25.40
N ILE A 138 10.81 -3.50 26.19
CA ILE A 138 10.97 -2.03 26.03
C ILE A 138 12.44 -1.62 26.19
N ALA A 139 13.13 -2.13 27.21
CA ALA A 139 14.54 -1.81 27.44
C ALA A 139 15.43 -2.29 26.29
N ASN A 140 15.18 -3.47 25.74
CA ASN A 140 15.90 -3.98 24.58
C ASN A 140 15.61 -3.15 23.33
N LEU A 141 14.35 -2.80 23.09
CA LEU A 141 13.94 -1.95 21.97
C LEU A 141 14.63 -0.57 22.03
N ALA A 142 14.69 0.03 23.23
CA ALA A 142 15.37 1.30 23.46
C ALA A 142 16.86 1.24 23.08
N VAL A 143 17.55 0.16 23.44
CA VAL A 143 18.95 -0.06 23.08
C VAL A 143 19.12 -0.29 21.58
N SER A 144 18.24 -1.09 20.97
CA SER A 144 18.34 -1.45 19.55
C SER A 144 18.03 -0.30 18.61
N LEU A 145 17.27 0.72 19.05
CA LEU A 145 16.93 1.90 18.25
C LEU A 145 17.72 3.16 18.66
N ASP A 146 18.65 3.04 19.60
CA ASP A 146 19.37 4.17 20.22
C ASP A 146 18.43 5.29 20.72
N VAL A 147 17.36 4.89 21.40
CA VAL A 147 16.37 5.81 22.01
C VAL A 147 16.46 5.68 23.53
N PRO A 148 17.49 6.26 24.17
CA PRO A 148 17.63 6.17 25.62
C PRO A 148 16.42 6.79 26.30
N GLY A 149 15.83 6.06 27.25
CA GLY A 149 14.65 6.52 27.98
C GLY A 149 13.33 6.39 27.20
N LEU A 150 13.25 5.48 26.22
CA LEU A 150 12.00 5.11 25.57
C LEU A 150 10.93 4.76 26.63
N ASP A 151 9.85 5.55 26.68
CA ASP A 151 8.71 5.35 27.57
C ASP A 151 7.43 5.29 26.74
N LEU A 152 6.92 4.07 26.55
CA LEU A 152 5.70 3.81 25.76
C LEU A 152 4.42 4.27 26.47
N ASN A 153 4.51 4.79 27.70
CA ASN A 153 3.38 5.40 28.41
C ASN A 153 3.30 6.92 28.18
N LYS A 154 4.19 7.50 27.37
CA LYS A 154 4.12 8.91 26.99
C LYS A 154 3.33 9.07 25.70
N ASN A 155 2.46 10.08 25.67
CA ASN A 155 1.70 10.43 24.48
C ASN A 155 2.67 10.86 23.36
N PRO A 156 2.74 10.15 22.21
CA PRO A 156 3.56 10.54 21.08
C PRO A 156 3.26 11.96 20.57
N ALA A 157 2.02 12.43 20.68
CA ALA A 157 1.62 13.79 20.28
C ALA A 157 2.40 14.89 21.04
N ASN A 158 2.83 14.58 22.27
CA ASN A 158 3.58 15.50 23.13
C ASN A 158 5.07 15.13 23.25
N ASN A 159 5.52 14.11 22.51
CA ASN A 159 6.91 13.65 22.53
C ASN A 159 7.39 13.39 21.10
N LEU A 160 7.96 14.43 20.50
CA LEU A 160 8.41 14.43 19.11
C LEU A 160 9.36 13.28 18.78
N ASN A 161 10.27 12.92 19.69
CA ASN A 161 11.22 11.83 19.44
C ASN A 161 10.50 10.47 19.35
N ILE A 162 9.52 10.21 20.22
CA ILE A 162 8.70 8.98 20.15
C ILE A 162 7.83 8.99 18.89
N ALA A 163 7.25 10.13 18.51
CA ALA A 163 6.47 10.25 17.28
C ALA A 163 7.32 9.93 16.04
N LYS A 164 8.52 10.50 15.94
CA LYS A 164 9.46 10.23 14.84
C LYS A 164 9.79 8.75 14.71
N VAL A 165 10.14 8.11 15.82
CA VAL A 165 10.55 6.70 15.79
C VAL A 165 9.36 5.80 15.47
N ASN A 166 8.15 6.07 15.99
CA ASN A 166 6.95 5.34 15.59
C ASN A 166 6.73 5.45 14.07
N ALA A 167 6.78 6.66 13.51
CA ALA A 167 6.58 6.88 12.08
C ALA A 167 7.65 6.16 11.24
N GLN A 168 8.94 6.24 11.62
CA GLN A 168 10.03 5.55 10.90
C GLN A 168 9.88 4.02 10.92
N ILE A 169 9.47 3.45 12.07
CA ILE A 169 9.17 2.03 12.20
C ILE A 169 7.97 1.64 11.34
N ASN A 170 6.91 2.45 11.35
CA ASN A 170 5.73 2.18 10.55
C ASN A 170 6.04 2.21 9.05
N GLN A 171 6.83 3.18 8.59
CA GLN A 171 7.30 3.23 7.20
C GLN A 171 8.08 1.97 6.83
N LEU A 172 8.96 1.49 7.70
CA LEU A 172 9.70 0.25 7.49
C LEU A 172 8.75 -0.96 7.36
N ILE A 173 7.75 -1.10 8.25
CA ILE A 173 6.81 -2.22 8.22
C ILE A 173 5.94 -2.17 6.95
N ASN A 174 5.39 -1.00 6.62
CA ASN A 174 4.48 -0.82 5.48
C ASN A 174 5.15 -1.06 4.12
N ASN A 175 6.48 -1.00 4.03
CA ASN A 175 7.20 -1.36 2.81
C ASN A 175 7.19 -2.87 2.50
N PHE A 176 6.86 -3.71 3.49
CA PHE A 176 6.72 -5.16 3.34
C PHE A 176 5.27 -5.63 3.49
N ALA A 177 4.49 -4.97 4.33
CA ALA A 177 3.13 -5.38 4.69
C ALA A 177 2.07 -4.65 3.85
N ALA A 178 1.20 -5.41 3.17
CA ALA A 178 0.08 -4.83 2.42
C ALA A 178 -1.22 -4.77 3.24
N ASN A 179 -1.36 -5.65 4.23
CA ASN A 179 -2.55 -5.82 5.05
C ASN A 179 -2.19 -6.11 6.52
N ALA A 180 -3.20 -6.27 7.37
CA ALA A 180 -3.05 -6.45 8.82
C ALA A 180 -2.31 -7.75 9.21
N GLU A 181 -2.52 -8.84 8.46
CA GLU A 181 -1.84 -10.11 8.69
C GLU A 181 -0.35 -10.02 8.34
N ASP A 182 -0.04 -9.40 7.19
CA ASP A 182 1.33 -9.12 6.80
C ASP A 182 2.00 -8.19 7.82
N TYR A 183 1.31 -7.15 8.29
CA TYR A 183 1.83 -6.19 9.26
C TYR A 183 2.23 -6.89 10.56
N THR A 184 1.40 -7.81 11.03
CA THR A 184 1.68 -8.64 12.21
C THR A 184 2.91 -9.52 11.97
N SER A 185 2.98 -10.17 10.82
CA SER A 185 4.09 -11.07 10.45
C SER A 185 5.43 -10.32 10.32
N VAL A 186 5.41 -9.17 9.64
CA VAL A 186 6.57 -8.28 9.48
C VAL A 186 7.00 -7.70 10.82
N SER A 187 6.07 -7.27 11.65
CA SER A 187 6.37 -6.75 13.00
C SER A 187 7.03 -7.82 13.89
N ASP A 188 6.56 -9.08 13.85
CA ASP A 188 7.21 -10.18 14.56
C ASP A 188 8.65 -10.39 14.05
N GLN A 189 8.87 -10.46 12.74
CA GLN A 189 10.23 -10.65 12.21
C GLN A 189 11.14 -9.45 12.48
N LEU A 190 10.64 -8.22 12.35
CA LEU A 190 11.39 -7.01 12.68
C LEU A 190 11.78 -6.99 14.16
N SER A 191 10.88 -7.39 15.05
CA SER A 191 11.18 -7.51 16.49
C SER A 191 12.36 -8.45 16.77
N ARG A 192 12.47 -9.56 16.00
CA ARG A 192 13.58 -10.51 16.10
C ARG A 192 14.88 -9.97 15.52
N VAL A 193 14.83 -9.19 14.45
CA VAL A 193 16.00 -8.47 13.90
C VAL A 193 16.52 -7.50 14.96
N LEU A 194 15.65 -6.66 15.51
CA LEU A 194 16.02 -5.68 16.53
C LEU A 194 16.53 -6.35 17.82
N ALA A 195 16.06 -7.55 18.17
CA ALA A 195 16.55 -8.27 19.34
C ALA A 195 18.02 -8.75 19.23
N THR A 196 18.60 -8.85 18.03
CA THR A 196 19.95 -9.43 17.82
C THR A 196 21.14 -8.47 18.02
N ARG A 197 20.89 -7.20 18.36
CA ARG A 197 21.82 -6.12 18.75
C ARG A 197 22.99 -5.75 17.80
N THR A 198 22.78 -4.63 17.12
CA THR A 198 23.59 -3.39 17.15
C THR A 198 22.55 -2.25 17.25
N PRO A 199 22.85 -1.07 17.86
CA PRO A 199 21.94 0.05 17.68
C PRO A 199 21.80 0.32 16.18
N PHE A 200 20.56 0.37 15.71
CA PHE A 200 20.20 0.70 14.34
C PHE A 200 19.79 2.16 14.29
N ASP A 201 20.48 2.96 13.50
CA ASP A 201 19.95 4.26 13.08
C ASP A 201 18.97 3.99 11.93
N LEU A 202 17.67 4.16 12.19
CA LEU A 202 16.58 3.97 11.22
C LEU A 202 16.74 4.84 9.95
N THR A 203 17.66 5.81 9.94
CA THR A 203 17.96 6.65 8.79
C THR A 203 19.19 6.18 8.01
N SER A 204 20.30 5.86 8.67
CA SER A 204 21.55 5.48 7.97
C SER A 204 21.66 3.98 7.68
N ASP A 205 20.97 3.14 8.46
CA ASP A 205 21.14 1.69 8.41
C ASP A 205 19.99 1.00 7.67
N THR A 206 19.20 1.75 6.88
CA THR A 206 18.00 1.22 6.20
C THR A 206 18.29 0.00 5.34
N ALA A 207 19.38 -0.01 4.57
CA ALA A 207 19.78 -1.15 3.75
C ALA A 207 20.09 -2.39 4.60
N THR A 208 20.77 -2.22 5.74
CA THR A 208 21.10 -3.30 6.67
C THR A 208 19.84 -3.86 7.31
N ILE A 209 18.93 -3.00 7.77
CA ILE A 209 17.67 -3.41 8.41
C ILE A 209 16.77 -4.13 7.41
N VAL A 210 16.61 -3.57 6.20
CA VAL A 210 15.82 -4.16 5.11
C VAL A 210 16.35 -5.54 4.74
N SER A 211 17.67 -5.68 4.56
CA SER A 211 18.30 -6.98 4.25
C SER A 211 18.08 -7.99 5.39
N ALA A 212 18.32 -7.61 6.65
CA ALA A 212 18.19 -8.50 7.79
C ALA A 212 16.73 -8.94 8.02
N LEU A 213 15.77 -8.02 7.85
CA LEU A 213 14.34 -8.34 7.88
C LEU A 213 13.96 -9.26 6.73
N ASN A 214 14.47 -9.01 5.52
CA ASN A 214 14.18 -9.83 4.37
C ASN A 214 14.69 -11.26 4.52
N GLU A 215 15.90 -11.46 5.07
CA GLU A 215 16.45 -12.77 5.39
C GLU A 215 15.55 -13.58 6.33
N ARG A 216 14.94 -12.92 7.32
CA ARG A 216 13.96 -13.54 8.22
C ARG A 216 12.67 -13.89 7.49
N LEU A 217 12.15 -12.97 6.66
CA LEU A 217 10.92 -13.16 5.91
C LEU A 217 11.05 -14.28 4.86
N ILE A 218 12.21 -14.48 4.23
CA ILE A 218 12.46 -15.61 3.33
C ILE A 218 12.16 -16.96 4.01
N VAL A 219 12.42 -17.08 5.31
CA VAL A 219 12.19 -18.31 6.08
C VAL A 219 10.78 -18.37 6.66
N ALA A 220 10.32 -17.28 7.27
CA ALA A 220 9.08 -17.25 8.04
C ALA A 220 7.83 -17.01 7.17
N SER A 221 7.94 -16.19 6.13
CA SER A 221 6.82 -15.74 5.30
C SER A 221 7.32 -15.39 3.88
N PRO A 222 7.68 -16.39 3.04
CA PRO A 222 8.36 -16.15 1.77
C PRO A 222 7.62 -15.22 0.81
N GLY A 223 6.28 -15.17 0.88
CA GLY A 223 5.45 -14.26 0.07
C GLY A 223 5.64 -12.77 0.38
N LEU A 224 6.22 -12.44 1.54
CA LEU A 224 6.55 -11.08 1.97
C LEU A 224 8.01 -10.71 1.69
N ALA A 225 8.83 -11.68 1.28
CA ALA A 225 10.22 -11.44 0.96
C ALA A 225 10.36 -10.66 -0.36
N LEU A 226 11.20 -9.64 -0.33
CA LEU A 226 11.56 -8.79 -1.44
C LEU A 226 12.71 -9.40 -2.26
N THR A 227 12.66 -9.17 -3.57
CA THR A 227 13.80 -9.43 -4.46
C THR A 227 14.97 -8.51 -4.12
N VAL A 228 16.20 -8.87 -4.53
CA VAL A 228 17.40 -8.06 -4.26
C VAL A 228 17.26 -6.63 -4.77
N GLN A 229 16.74 -6.46 -6.00
CA GLN A 229 16.50 -5.13 -6.55
C GLN A 229 15.49 -4.35 -5.70
N ARG A 230 14.38 -5.00 -5.31
CA ARG A 230 13.34 -4.34 -4.52
C ARG A 230 13.84 -3.96 -3.12
N GLN A 231 14.74 -4.72 -2.52
CA GLN A 231 15.40 -4.34 -1.26
C GLN A 231 16.21 -3.05 -1.41
N VAL A 232 16.96 -2.88 -2.50
CA VAL A 232 17.72 -1.65 -2.78
C VAL A 232 16.78 -0.44 -2.94
N ASP A 233 15.69 -0.62 -3.69
CA ASP A 233 14.70 0.44 -3.92
C ASP A 233 14.02 0.84 -2.60
N VAL A 234 13.57 -0.14 -1.80
CA VAL A 234 12.93 0.09 -0.49
C VAL A 234 13.90 0.73 0.49
N ALA A 235 15.16 0.28 0.56
CA ALA A 235 16.16 0.87 1.44
C ALA A 235 16.45 2.34 1.10
N SER A 236 16.52 2.66 -0.19
CA SER A 236 16.76 4.03 -0.67
C SER A 236 15.57 4.94 -0.35
N GLU A 237 14.34 4.46 -0.57
CA GLU A 237 13.13 5.22 -0.25
C GLU A 237 12.98 5.42 1.26
N LEU A 238 13.19 4.37 2.06
CA LEU A 238 13.18 4.48 3.51
C LEU A 238 14.24 5.46 4.01
N GLN A 239 15.45 5.47 3.44
CA GLN A 239 16.50 6.40 3.83
C GLN A 239 16.06 7.85 3.60
N ARG A 240 15.43 8.11 2.45
CA ARG A 240 14.88 9.41 2.10
C ARG A 240 13.79 9.84 3.08
N VAL A 241 12.75 9.03 3.24
CA VAL A 241 11.58 9.33 4.09
C VAL A 241 12.00 9.46 5.56
N ASN A 242 12.82 8.54 6.08
CA ASN A 242 13.27 8.58 7.47
C ASN A 242 14.20 9.78 7.74
N SER A 243 14.94 10.27 6.75
CA SER A 243 15.71 11.52 6.87
C SER A 243 14.80 12.73 7.02
N GLU A 244 13.69 12.79 6.27
CA GLU A 244 12.71 13.88 6.41
C GLU A 244 12.02 13.83 7.77
N ILE A 245 11.54 12.65 8.20
CA ILE A 245 10.96 12.46 9.54
C ILE A 245 11.96 12.87 10.64
N LYS A 246 13.24 12.49 10.50
CA LYS A 246 14.30 12.87 11.46
C LYS A 246 14.48 14.38 11.55
N ARG A 247 14.29 15.11 10.44
CA ARG A 247 14.39 16.58 10.36
C ARG A 247 13.15 17.32 10.87
N SER A 248 11.98 16.70 10.91
CA SER A 248 10.73 17.34 11.37
C SER A 248 10.90 18.03 12.73
N THR A 249 10.40 19.26 12.88
CA THR A 249 10.52 20.03 14.13
C THR A 249 9.28 19.95 15.02
N ASP A 250 8.19 19.39 14.49
CA ASP A 250 6.92 19.16 15.17
C ASP A 250 6.23 17.92 14.57
N THR A 251 5.13 17.49 15.18
CA THR A 251 4.41 16.28 14.77
C THR A 251 3.66 16.45 13.45
N SER A 252 3.19 17.65 13.11
CA SER A 252 2.49 17.90 11.83
C SER A 252 3.41 17.74 10.62
N GLN A 253 4.69 18.05 10.77
CA GLN A 253 5.70 17.82 9.73
C GLN A 253 6.07 16.35 9.54
N ILE A 254 5.78 15.49 10.50
CA ILE A 254 5.98 14.03 10.34
C ILE A 254 4.96 13.49 9.33
N ASP A 255 3.70 13.91 9.46
CA ASP A 255 2.61 13.47 8.60
C ASP A 255 2.88 13.86 7.13
N VAL A 256 3.40 15.07 6.89
CA VAL A 256 3.83 15.52 5.55
C VAL A 256 4.97 14.67 5.00
N ALA A 257 5.99 14.37 5.82
CA ALA A 257 7.11 13.54 5.40
C ALA A 257 6.66 12.10 5.06
N VAL A 258 5.71 11.58 5.83
CA VAL A 258 5.09 10.26 5.61
C VAL A 258 4.25 10.25 4.34
N GLU A 259 3.41 11.27 4.09
CA GLU A 259 2.57 11.34 2.89
C GLU A 259 3.41 11.40 1.61
N VAL A 260 4.53 12.13 1.61
CA VAL A 260 5.47 12.16 0.47
C VAL A 260 6.16 10.81 0.25
N GLY A 261 6.27 9.96 1.28
CA GLY A 261 6.75 8.58 1.17
C GLY A 261 5.67 7.58 0.75
N SER A 262 4.44 7.74 1.26
CA SER A 262 3.30 6.87 0.98
C SER A 262 2.66 7.17 -0.38
N ALA A 263 2.81 8.37 -0.93
CA ALA A 263 2.43 8.67 -2.31
C ALA A 263 3.14 7.74 -3.33
N ASN A 264 4.33 7.24 -2.98
CA ASN A 264 5.06 6.24 -3.77
C ASN A 264 4.70 4.78 -3.40
N SER A 265 3.95 4.57 -2.30
CA SER A 265 3.64 3.26 -1.72
C SER A 265 2.17 3.18 -1.26
N ALA A 266 1.28 2.84 -2.20
CA ALA A 266 -0.04 2.23 -1.98
C ALA A 266 -1.13 3.07 -1.28
N GLN A 267 -1.93 3.81 -2.07
CA GLN A 267 -3.40 3.86 -1.88
C GLN A 267 -4.13 3.76 -3.21
N ALA A 268 -5.14 2.89 -3.22
CA ALA A 268 -5.71 2.28 -4.41
C ALA A 268 -6.65 3.22 -5.18
N PHE A 269 -6.23 3.59 -6.37
CA PHE A 269 -7.09 3.53 -7.54
C PHE A 269 -7.55 2.08 -7.71
N THR A 270 -8.85 1.81 -7.71
CA THR A 270 -9.33 0.45 -7.91
C THR A 270 -9.90 0.33 -9.31
N ILE A 271 -9.56 -0.74 -10.01
CA ILE A 271 -10.02 -0.94 -11.38
C ILE A 271 -11.16 -1.96 -11.37
N ASP A 272 -12.34 -1.55 -11.82
CA ASP A 272 -13.49 -2.45 -12.05
C ASP A 272 -13.26 -3.26 -13.33
N GLN A 273 -13.08 -4.57 -13.15
CA GLN A 273 -12.79 -5.52 -14.24
C GLN A 273 -14.02 -5.83 -15.09
N THR A 274 -15.23 -5.44 -14.65
CA THR A 274 -16.46 -5.70 -15.38
C THR A 274 -16.72 -4.67 -16.49
N ALA A 275 -15.98 -3.54 -16.47
CA ALA A 275 -16.02 -2.53 -17.52
C ALA A 275 -14.95 -2.80 -18.59
N PRO A 276 -15.21 -2.53 -19.88
CA PRO A 276 -14.19 -2.62 -20.92
C PRO A 276 -13.11 -1.54 -20.71
N LEU A 277 -11.95 -1.96 -20.17
CA LEU A 277 -10.86 -1.08 -19.75
C LEU A 277 -10.00 -0.56 -20.90
N VAL A 278 -9.89 -1.31 -21.99
CA VAL A 278 -9.11 -0.95 -23.17
C VAL A 278 -10.05 -0.95 -24.37
N ARG A 279 -10.09 0.14 -25.13
CA ARG A 279 -10.85 0.25 -26.37
C ARG A 279 -9.90 0.60 -27.52
N PHE A 280 -10.16 0.04 -28.70
CA PHE A 280 -9.43 0.39 -29.91
C PHE A 280 -10.36 1.17 -30.83
N LYS A 281 -9.99 2.39 -31.23
CA LYS A 281 -10.73 3.16 -32.23
C LYS A 281 -10.00 3.15 -33.57
N SER A 282 -10.75 2.91 -34.64
CA SER A 282 -10.26 2.99 -36.01
C SER A 282 -10.48 4.39 -36.59
N ALA A 283 -9.79 4.72 -37.68
CA ALA A 283 -10.02 5.99 -38.39
C ALA A 283 -11.44 6.12 -38.99
N SER A 284 -12.14 5.00 -39.22
CA SER A 284 -13.52 4.99 -39.69
C SER A 284 -14.53 5.28 -38.58
N SER A 285 -14.28 4.81 -37.35
CA SER A 285 -15.14 5.14 -36.19
C SER A 285 -15.04 6.60 -35.76
N LEU A 286 -13.88 7.25 -35.96
CA LEU A 286 -13.74 8.70 -35.74
C LEU A 286 -14.53 9.55 -36.76
N ARG A 287 -14.77 9.04 -37.97
CA ARG A 287 -15.73 9.66 -38.91
C ARG A 287 -17.18 9.32 -38.55
N GLN A 288 -17.40 8.21 -37.86
CA GLN A 288 -18.71 7.76 -37.39
C GLN A 288 -19.20 8.57 -36.18
N GLU A 289 -18.32 8.99 -35.26
CA GLU A 289 -18.71 9.89 -34.15
C GLU A 289 -19.14 11.29 -34.64
N ALA A 290 -18.65 11.73 -35.80
CA ALA A 290 -19.18 12.92 -36.50
C ALA A 290 -20.51 12.65 -37.26
N PHE A 291 -20.95 11.40 -37.37
CA PHE A 291 -22.16 10.95 -38.08
C PHE A 291 -23.23 10.32 -37.17
N ASP A 292 -22.90 9.91 -35.94
CA ASP A 292 -23.74 9.10 -35.03
C ASP A 292 -24.74 9.92 -34.20
N SER A 293 -25.30 10.98 -34.80
CA SER A 293 -26.55 11.57 -34.31
C SER A 293 -27.80 10.77 -34.71
N GLN A 294 -27.68 9.57 -35.32
CA GLN A 294 -28.84 8.88 -35.93
C GLN A 294 -29.01 7.35 -35.77
N PHE A 295 -28.18 6.60 -35.04
CA PHE A 295 -28.43 5.15 -34.90
C PHE A 295 -28.43 4.65 -33.44
N SER A 296 -29.56 4.08 -33.05
CA SER A 296 -29.98 3.85 -31.67
C SER A 296 -29.98 2.38 -31.22
N ASN A 297 -29.16 1.48 -31.79
CA ASN A 297 -29.13 0.09 -31.33
C ASN A 297 -27.76 -0.59 -31.47
N PHE A 298 -27.21 -1.02 -30.32
CA PHE A 298 -25.85 -1.53 -30.09
C PHE A 298 -25.68 -3.06 -30.28
N ASN A 299 -26.70 -3.77 -30.78
CA ASN A 299 -26.81 -5.24 -30.67
C ASN A 299 -26.24 -6.06 -31.85
N GLN A 300 -25.24 -5.57 -32.60
CA GLN A 300 -24.69 -6.34 -33.73
C GLN A 300 -23.16 -6.56 -33.71
N PHE A 301 -22.49 -6.34 -32.59
CA PHE A 301 -21.05 -6.61 -32.47
C PHE A 301 -20.69 -7.93 -31.76
N GLU A 302 -21.66 -8.66 -31.18
CA GLU A 302 -21.38 -9.79 -30.28
C GLU A 302 -21.28 -11.19 -30.92
N ASN A 303 -21.62 -11.37 -32.19
CA ASN A 303 -21.66 -12.72 -32.76
C ASN A 303 -20.43 -13.00 -33.63
N HIS A 304 -19.29 -13.42 -33.04
CA HIS A 304 -18.30 -14.32 -33.69
C HIS A 304 -17.14 -14.80 -32.78
N PHE A 305 -17.40 -15.47 -31.64
CA PHE A 305 -16.38 -16.29 -30.96
C PHE A 305 -16.97 -17.54 -30.29
N THR A 306 -16.28 -18.69 -30.40
CA THR A 306 -16.61 -19.90 -29.64
C THR A 306 -15.50 -20.30 -28.67
N LEU A 307 -15.94 -20.77 -27.51
CA LEU A 307 -15.30 -20.89 -26.19
C LEU A 307 -14.05 -21.80 -26.02
N ASN A 308 -13.50 -22.44 -27.06
CA ASN A 308 -12.45 -23.48 -26.87
C ASN A 308 -11.00 -23.03 -27.10
N ASP A 309 -10.76 -21.83 -27.65
CA ASP A 309 -9.40 -21.37 -28.00
C ASP A 309 -8.69 -20.54 -26.91
N PHE A 310 -9.33 -20.32 -25.74
CA PHE A 310 -8.82 -19.50 -24.61
C PHE A 310 -8.49 -20.33 -23.35
N GLN A 311 -8.27 -21.63 -23.51
CA GLN A 311 -8.51 -22.59 -22.42
C GLN A 311 -7.49 -22.70 -21.27
N ASN A 312 -6.46 -21.87 -21.13
CA ASN A 312 -5.63 -21.89 -19.89
C ASN A 312 -4.87 -20.56 -19.65
N ASP A 313 -5.57 -19.51 -19.22
CA ASP A 313 -5.19 -18.70 -18.05
C ASP A 313 -6.38 -17.80 -17.67
N THR A 314 -7.24 -18.32 -16.81
CA THR A 314 -8.41 -17.60 -16.31
C THR A 314 -7.95 -16.45 -15.42
N LEU A 315 -8.08 -15.20 -15.89
CA LEU A 315 -8.99 -14.22 -15.27
C LEU A 315 -9.18 -12.86 -15.99
N PHE A 316 -8.44 -12.45 -17.04
CA PHE A 316 -8.62 -11.08 -17.62
C PHE A 316 -8.74 -10.94 -19.15
N GLU A 317 -9.04 -12.01 -19.87
CA GLU A 317 -8.95 -12.01 -21.34
C GLU A 317 -10.28 -11.80 -22.08
N THR A 318 -10.79 -10.56 -22.11
CA THR A 318 -11.68 -10.14 -23.22
C THR A 318 -10.79 -9.68 -24.37
N GLY A 319 -10.50 -10.57 -25.32
CA GLY A 319 -9.73 -10.24 -26.51
C GLY A 319 -10.51 -9.35 -27.49
N TYR A 320 -9.92 -8.24 -27.93
CA TYR A 320 -10.52 -7.37 -28.96
C TYR A 320 -10.11 -7.81 -30.36
N THR A 321 -11.03 -7.83 -31.32
CA THR A 321 -10.66 -7.96 -32.75
C THR A 321 -10.56 -6.58 -33.38
N VAL A 322 -9.41 -6.32 -34.00
CA VAL A 322 -9.09 -5.13 -34.76
C VAL A 322 -8.94 -5.53 -36.22
N ASP A 323 -9.65 -4.88 -37.13
CA ASP A 323 -9.48 -5.09 -38.57
C ASP A 323 -8.15 -4.46 -39.00
N SER A 324 -7.16 -5.27 -39.40
CA SER A 324 -5.81 -4.77 -39.78
C SER A 324 -5.84 -3.94 -41.07
N GLY A 325 -6.97 -3.99 -41.81
CA GLY A 325 -7.21 -3.14 -42.97
C GLY A 325 -7.39 -1.65 -42.63
N PHE A 326 -7.69 -1.32 -41.36
CA PHE A 326 -7.88 0.05 -40.89
C PHE A 326 -7.04 0.28 -39.63
N ASP A 327 -5.91 0.98 -39.79
CA ASP A 327 -4.95 1.34 -38.74
C ASP A 327 -5.64 1.51 -37.36
N ALA A 328 -5.32 0.68 -36.36
CA ALA A 328 -5.63 0.99 -34.97
C ALA A 328 -4.80 2.21 -34.57
N ARG A 329 -5.35 3.40 -34.81
CA ARG A 329 -4.64 4.66 -34.57
C ARG A 329 -4.58 4.99 -33.10
N ARG A 330 -5.52 4.44 -32.32
CA ARG A 330 -5.76 4.85 -30.94
C ARG A 330 -6.08 3.65 -30.06
N VAL A 331 -5.39 3.60 -28.94
CA VAL A 331 -5.77 2.79 -27.78
C VAL A 331 -6.30 3.75 -26.74
N GLU A 332 -7.54 3.54 -26.33
CA GLU A 332 -8.19 4.31 -25.29
C GLU A 332 -8.31 3.46 -24.03
N PHE A 333 -8.09 4.07 -22.88
CA PHE A 333 -8.43 3.46 -21.61
C PHE A 333 -9.65 4.16 -21.05
N ALA A 334 -10.72 3.38 -20.84
CA ALA A 334 -11.99 3.92 -20.36
C ALA A 334 -11.87 4.22 -18.87
N THR A 335 -11.94 5.50 -18.50
CA THR A 335 -11.79 5.88 -17.09
C THR A 335 -12.98 5.48 -16.22
N THR A 336 -14.10 5.15 -16.85
CA THR A 336 -15.27 4.55 -16.19
C THR A 336 -14.94 3.27 -15.42
N GLY A 337 -13.88 2.55 -15.80
CA GLY A 337 -13.40 1.37 -15.06
C GLY A 337 -12.54 1.71 -13.85
N PHE A 338 -12.36 2.99 -13.51
CA PHE A 338 -11.54 3.43 -12.39
C PHE A 338 -12.39 3.96 -11.25
N ASP A 339 -12.33 3.33 -10.09
CA ASP A 339 -12.89 3.84 -8.85
C ASP A 339 -11.81 4.66 -8.12
N ILE A 340 -12.00 5.97 -8.13
CA ILE A 340 -11.02 6.95 -7.64
C ILE A 340 -11.37 7.33 -6.20
N LYS A 341 -10.56 6.88 -5.25
CA LYS A 341 -10.79 7.15 -3.82
C LYS A 341 -10.10 8.41 -3.30
N LYS A 342 -9.15 8.98 -4.03
CA LYS A 342 -8.38 10.17 -3.62
C LYS A 342 -8.20 11.14 -4.79
N THR A 343 -8.27 12.44 -4.48
CA THR A 343 -7.91 13.50 -5.43
C THR A 343 -6.39 13.57 -5.54
N LEU A 344 -5.86 13.55 -6.76
CA LEU A 344 -4.45 13.80 -7.07
C LEU A 344 -4.35 15.05 -7.93
N GLU A 345 -3.35 15.88 -7.68
CA GLU A 345 -3.10 17.09 -8.48
C GLU A 345 -1.66 17.06 -8.99
N ASN A 346 -1.49 16.91 -10.30
CA ASN A 346 -0.19 16.92 -10.99
C ASN A 346 0.85 15.94 -10.40
N GLN A 347 0.42 14.77 -9.92
CA GLN A 347 1.30 13.74 -9.38
C GLN A 347 2.28 13.28 -10.46
N ILE A 348 3.59 13.36 -10.20
CA ILE A 348 4.59 12.87 -11.15
C ILE A 348 4.50 11.35 -11.23
N ILE A 349 4.39 10.83 -12.46
CA ILE A 349 4.31 9.42 -12.79
C ILE A 349 5.25 9.09 -13.96
N ASN A 350 5.57 7.80 -14.10
CA ASN A 350 6.22 7.27 -15.29
C ASN A 350 5.27 6.28 -15.97
N VAL A 351 5.15 6.37 -17.28
CA VAL A 351 4.23 5.56 -18.07
C VAL A 351 5.04 4.66 -18.98
N ALA A 352 4.69 3.37 -19.03
CA ALA A 352 5.23 2.47 -20.03
C ALA A 352 4.14 1.64 -20.69
N LEU A 353 4.29 1.41 -21.99
CA LEU A 353 3.37 0.63 -22.80
C LEU A 353 4.16 -0.44 -23.54
N GLU A 354 3.62 -1.65 -23.61
CA GLU A 354 4.22 -2.74 -24.36
C GLU A 354 3.18 -3.52 -25.14
N PHE A 355 3.44 -3.69 -26.44
CA PHE A 355 2.78 -4.63 -27.32
C PHE A 355 3.69 -5.83 -27.53
N ARG A 356 3.17 -7.04 -27.37
CA ARG A 356 3.93 -8.28 -27.58
C ARG A 356 3.09 -9.34 -28.24
N SER A 357 3.60 -9.95 -29.31
CA SER A 357 2.93 -11.10 -29.93
C SER A 357 2.78 -12.25 -28.93
N THR A 358 1.62 -12.88 -28.93
CA THR A 358 1.34 -14.07 -28.11
C THR A 358 1.62 -15.36 -28.87
N LEU A 359 1.91 -15.29 -30.17
CA LEU A 359 2.18 -16.46 -30.99
C LEU A 359 3.58 -17.03 -30.69
N PRO A 360 3.72 -18.36 -30.53
CA PRO A 360 5.02 -18.99 -30.43
C PRO A 360 5.89 -18.67 -31.64
N LEU A 361 7.17 -18.36 -31.41
CA LEU A 361 8.18 -18.01 -32.43
C LEU A 361 8.01 -16.65 -33.11
N ASP A 362 6.98 -15.90 -32.75
CA ASP A 362 6.81 -14.52 -33.21
C ASP A 362 7.46 -13.54 -32.22
N ASN A 363 8.58 -12.97 -32.63
CA ASN A 363 9.37 -12.06 -31.77
C ASN A 363 8.87 -10.61 -31.78
N ARG A 364 7.77 -10.31 -32.51
CA ARG A 364 7.25 -8.95 -32.63
C ARG A 364 6.93 -8.38 -31.24
N ARG A 365 7.59 -7.26 -30.91
CA ARG A 365 7.41 -6.53 -29.66
C ARG A 365 7.65 -5.05 -29.89
N MET A 366 6.87 -4.21 -29.22
CA MET A 366 7.10 -2.77 -29.17
C MET A 366 6.93 -2.29 -27.74
N SER A 367 7.93 -1.63 -27.19
CA SER A 367 7.88 -1.01 -25.86
C SER A 367 8.11 0.49 -25.97
N VAL A 368 7.41 1.25 -25.14
CA VAL A 368 7.49 2.71 -25.03
C VAL A 368 7.59 3.05 -23.56
N THR A 369 8.49 3.96 -23.20
CA THR A 369 8.63 4.51 -21.86
C THR A 369 8.66 6.03 -21.92
N VAL A 370 7.92 6.64 -21.00
CA VAL A 370 7.85 8.09 -20.80
C VAL A 370 8.01 8.35 -19.32
N SER A 371 8.99 9.18 -18.96
CA SER A 371 9.26 9.55 -17.56
C SER A 371 8.98 11.03 -17.33
N GLY A 372 8.40 11.34 -16.17
CA GLY A 372 8.05 12.72 -15.82
C GLY A 372 6.70 13.21 -16.37
N ALA A 373 5.78 12.30 -16.69
CA ALA A 373 4.38 12.66 -16.93
C ALA A 373 3.73 13.09 -15.60
N THR A 374 2.62 13.82 -15.66
CA THR A 374 1.82 14.19 -14.49
C THR A 374 0.44 13.55 -14.55
N LEU A 375 -0.13 13.26 -13.38
CA LEU A 375 -1.45 12.65 -13.20
C LEU A 375 -2.29 13.52 -12.27
N SER A 376 -3.47 13.92 -12.73
CA SER A 376 -4.48 14.63 -11.95
C SER A 376 -5.80 13.84 -11.96
N MET A 377 -6.53 13.86 -10.86
CA MET A 377 -7.85 13.23 -10.71
C MET A 377 -8.55 13.76 -9.46
N THR A 378 -9.88 13.62 -9.40
CA THR A 378 -10.75 14.02 -8.30
C THR A 378 -11.43 12.80 -7.69
N ALA A 379 -11.43 12.71 -6.37
CA ALA A 379 -12.09 11.62 -5.64
C ALA A 379 -13.58 11.53 -6.00
N GLY A 380 -14.04 10.31 -6.30
CA GLY A 380 -15.43 10.02 -6.66
C GLY A 380 -15.85 10.44 -8.07
N ASP A 381 -14.95 11.04 -8.86
CA ASP A 381 -15.21 11.42 -10.24
C ASP A 381 -14.32 10.66 -11.22
N ASN A 382 -14.82 9.53 -11.72
CA ASN A 382 -14.08 8.66 -12.62
C ASN A 382 -13.65 9.38 -13.92
N ASN A 383 -14.37 10.44 -14.35
CA ASN A 383 -14.07 11.18 -15.58
C ASN A 383 -12.94 12.21 -15.42
N SER A 384 -12.51 12.48 -14.17
CA SER A 384 -11.51 13.49 -13.86
C SER A 384 -10.06 13.04 -14.07
N VAL A 385 -9.82 11.77 -14.44
CA VAL A 385 -8.46 11.26 -14.67
C VAL A 385 -7.83 11.98 -15.86
N GLN A 386 -6.72 12.63 -15.60
CA GLN A 386 -5.94 13.37 -16.58
C GLN A 386 -4.46 13.00 -16.43
N VAL A 387 -3.91 12.34 -17.43
CA VAL A 387 -2.46 12.20 -17.58
C VAL A 387 -1.99 13.25 -18.56
N THR A 388 -1.00 14.06 -18.17
CA THR A 388 -0.40 15.08 -19.02
C THR A 388 1.07 14.76 -19.23
N ILE A 389 1.52 14.74 -20.49
CA ILE A 389 2.93 14.61 -20.83
C ILE A 389 3.41 15.99 -21.29
N PRO A 390 4.27 16.68 -20.51
CA PRO A 390 4.75 17.99 -20.89
C PRO A 390 5.48 17.96 -22.25
N THR A 391 5.28 18.98 -23.08
CA THR A 391 6.05 19.17 -24.31
C THR A 391 7.55 19.16 -24.00
N GLY A 392 8.34 18.45 -24.80
CA GLY A 392 9.78 18.28 -24.57
C GLY A 392 10.14 17.12 -23.63
N THR A 393 9.17 16.39 -23.09
CA THR A 393 9.43 15.17 -22.30
C THR A 393 10.05 14.10 -23.20
N VAL A 394 11.12 13.46 -22.73
CA VAL A 394 11.81 12.41 -23.48
C VAL A 394 10.95 11.15 -23.53
N VAL A 395 10.72 10.65 -24.73
CA VAL A 395 10.05 9.39 -25.03
C VAL A 395 11.07 8.41 -25.59
N ASN A 396 11.22 7.26 -24.92
CA ASN A 396 12.04 6.16 -25.39
C ASN A 396 11.13 5.07 -25.96
N ALA A 397 11.46 4.56 -27.14
CA ALA A 397 10.75 3.45 -27.76
C ALA A 397 11.75 2.38 -28.20
N ARG A 398 11.34 1.12 -28.14
CA ARG A 398 12.08 -0.03 -28.65
C ARG A 398 11.14 -0.95 -29.41
N ALA A 399 11.46 -1.25 -30.65
CA ALA A 399 10.73 -2.18 -31.48
C ALA A 399 11.60 -3.39 -31.84
N ILE A 400 10.99 -4.57 -31.90
CA ILE A 400 11.55 -5.83 -32.36
C ILE A 400 10.60 -6.34 -33.46
N ASP A 401 11.13 -6.55 -34.67
CA ASP A 401 10.33 -7.09 -35.77
C ASP A 401 10.21 -8.63 -35.69
N ARG A 402 9.46 -9.22 -36.64
CA ARG A 402 9.29 -10.68 -36.75
C ARG A 402 10.60 -11.45 -36.95
N PHE A 403 11.64 -10.79 -37.45
CA PHE A 403 12.96 -11.39 -37.69
C PHE A 403 13.91 -11.18 -36.49
N GLY A 404 13.46 -10.51 -35.42
CA GLY A 404 14.26 -10.23 -34.24
C GLY A 404 15.15 -9.00 -34.36
N VAL A 405 14.98 -8.17 -35.39
CA VAL A 405 15.76 -6.94 -35.57
C VAL A 405 15.27 -5.89 -34.56
N ILE A 406 16.19 -5.46 -33.69
CA ILE A 406 15.93 -4.49 -32.63
C ILE A 406 16.23 -3.07 -33.12
N THR A 407 15.32 -2.14 -32.89
CA THR A 407 15.56 -0.70 -33.02
C THR A 407 15.10 0.06 -31.81
N ASN A 408 15.86 1.10 -31.48
CA ASN A 408 15.59 2.01 -30.39
C ASN A 408 15.44 3.41 -30.95
N VAL A 409 14.43 4.14 -30.47
CA VAL A 409 14.18 5.53 -30.80
C VAL A 409 14.08 6.31 -29.51
N THR A 410 14.71 7.47 -29.49
CA THR A 410 14.48 8.50 -28.47
C THR A 410 14.02 9.74 -29.21
N THR A 411 12.91 10.31 -28.75
CA THR A 411 12.30 11.52 -29.29
C THR A 411 11.73 12.35 -28.16
N ASP A 412 11.40 13.62 -28.42
CA ASP A 412 10.72 14.47 -27.46
C ASP A 412 9.22 14.48 -27.76
N ALA A 413 8.39 14.52 -26.71
CA ALA A 413 6.96 14.66 -26.83
C ALA A 413 6.61 16.03 -27.45
N ALA A 414 5.93 16.02 -28.59
CA ALA A 414 5.31 17.20 -29.20
C ALA A 414 3.95 17.53 -28.53
N GLU A 415 3.32 18.66 -28.87
CA GLU A 415 1.98 19.04 -28.38
C GLU A 415 0.90 17.98 -28.71
N ASP A 416 1.12 17.15 -29.74
CA ASP A 416 0.21 16.07 -30.17
C ASP A 416 0.60 14.66 -29.62
N TYR A 417 1.57 14.58 -28.70
CA TYR A 417 2.14 13.31 -28.25
C TYR A 417 1.55 12.90 -26.89
N PHE A 418 0.75 11.83 -26.93
CA PHE A 418 0.23 11.08 -25.79
C PHE A 418 -0.59 11.88 -24.77
N ALA A 419 -1.89 11.58 -24.76
CA ALA A 419 -2.87 11.98 -23.75
C ALA A 419 -3.31 13.46 -23.76
N THR A 420 -4.41 13.71 -24.47
CA THR A 420 -5.38 14.73 -24.07
C THR A 420 -6.74 14.06 -23.86
N ASN A 421 -7.43 14.53 -22.83
CA ASN A 421 -8.77 14.10 -22.42
C ASN A 421 -9.72 15.26 -22.76
N GLU A 422 -10.52 15.12 -23.82
CA GLU A 422 -11.74 15.94 -23.98
C GLU A 422 -12.99 15.22 -23.42
N ASP A 423 -12.97 13.88 -23.26
CA ASP A 423 -14.15 13.05 -22.95
C ASP A 423 -13.97 11.99 -21.83
N GLY A 424 -13.02 12.20 -20.94
CA GLY A 424 -12.71 11.27 -19.85
C GLY A 424 -11.90 10.04 -20.29
N ASN A 425 -11.35 9.95 -21.50
CA ASN A 425 -10.56 8.78 -21.90
C ASN A 425 -9.06 9.09 -21.90
N PHE A 426 -8.26 8.08 -21.55
CA PHE A 426 -6.81 8.16 -21.70
C PHE A 426 -6.41 7.62 -23.07
N GLU A 427 -5.98 8.51 -23.96
CA GLU A 427 -5.69 8.18 -25.36
C GLU A 427 -4.19 8.03 -25.64
N PHE A 428 -3.82 6.88 -26.21
CA PHE A 428 -2.52 6.65 -26.82
C PHE A 428 -2.62 6.70 -28.34
N SER A 429 -2.08 7.75 -28.94
CA SER A 429 -1.88 7.84 -30.39
C SER A 429 -0.72 6.93 -30.79
N ILE A 430 -1.04 5.76 -31.33
CA ILE A 430 -0.04 4.86 -31.93
C ILE A 430 0.49 5.49 -33.23
N THR A 431 -0.33 6.25 -33.95
CA THR A 431 0.02 6.80 -35.28
C THR A 431 1.18 7.80 -35.24
N SER A 432 1.26 8.68 -34.25
CA SER A 432 2.37 9.65 -34.18
C SER A 432 3.71 8.92 -33.99
N LEU A 433 3.72 7.92 -33.11
CA LEU A 433 4.88 7.08 -32.86
C LEU A 433 5.21 6.18 -34.05
N GLU A 434 4.21 5.59 -34.69
CA GLU A 434 4.40 4.83 -35.91
C GLU A 434 4.95 5.70 -37.05
N ASN A 435 4.47 6.92 -37.23
CA ASN A 435 4.99 7.83 -38.25
C ASN A 435 6.47 8.14 -38.00
N ASP A 436 6.86 8.42 -36.74
CA ASP A 436 8.25 8.64 -36.38
C ASP A 436 9.12 7.41 -36.61
N LEU A 437 8.59 6.23 -36.29
CA LEU A 437 9.25 4.94 -36.54
C LEU A 437 9.37 4.68 -38.06
N THR A 438 8.31 4.89 -38.83
CA THR A 438 8.28 4.71 -40.28
C THR A 438 9.20 5.68 -41.01
N LEU A 439 9.27 6.94 -40.60
CA LEU A 439 10.26 7.89 -41.11
C LEU A 439 11.70 7.41 -40.89
N ARG A 440 11.92 6.62 -39.84
CA ARG A 440 13.21 5.97 -39.51
C ARG A 440 13.34 4.57 -40.10
N GLY A 441 12.44 4.18 -41.01
CA GLY A 441 12.48 2.94 -41.78
C GLY A 441 11.73 1.75 -41.19
N TYR A 442 10.85 1.95 -40.19
CA TYR A 442 10.10 0.86 -39.56
C TYR A 442 8.71 0.61 -40.15
N HIS A 443 8.38 -0.67 -40.29
CA HIS A 443 7.04 -1.12 -40.65
C HIS A 443 6.10 -1.07 -39.44
N ASN A 444 4.86 -0.66 -39.68
CA ASN A 444 3.78 -0.66 -38.71
C ASN A 444 3.53 -2.11 -38.23
N PHE A 445 3.67 -2.33 -36.92
CA PHE A 445 3.59 -3.65 -36.30
C PHE A 445 2.14 -4.15 -36.11
N THR A 446 1.16 -3.23 -36.13
CA THR A 446 -0.29 -3.53 -35.99
C THR A 446 -0.95 -3.84 -37.33
N ARG A 447 -0.30 -3.51 -38.45
CA ARG A 447 -0.80 -3.80 -39.82
C ARG A 447 -0.71 -5.26 -40.23
N GLU A 448 0.14 -6.03 -39.58
CA GLU A 448 0.22 -7.45 -39.84
C GLU A 448 -0.79 -8.18 -38.95
N ALA A 449 -1.51 -9.15 -39.51
CA ALA A 449 -2.39 -10.02 -38.74
C ALA A 449 -1.61 -10.75 -37.62
N GLY A 450 -2.24 -10.92 -36.46
CA GLY A 450 -1.61 -11.56 -35.32
C GLY A 450 -2.41 -11.43 -34.03
N ASN A 451 -1.98 -12.17 -33.01
CA ASN A 451 -2.49 -12.09 -31.66
C ASN A 451 -1.46 -11.41 -30.78
N TYR A 452 -1.89 -10.43 -29.99
CA TYR A 452 -1.01 -9.57 -29.21
C TYR A 452 -1.55 -9.40 -27.79
N SER A 453 -0.61 -9.25 -26.88
CA SER A 453 -0.85 -8.74 -25.53
C SER A 453 -0.40 -7.28 -25.46
N LEU A 454 -1.17 -6.48 -24.74
CA LEU A 454 -0.87 -5.09 -24.42
C LEU A 454 -0.68 -4.98 -22.91
N THR A 455 0.47 -4.50 -22.47
CA THR A 455 0.75 -4.18 -21.07
C THR A 455 0.93 -2.68 -20.90
N LEU A 456 0.18 -2.06 -20.00
CA LEU A 456 0.36 -0.68 -19.56
C LEU A 456 0.90 -0.69 -18.13
N ILE A 457 1.92 0.11 -17.85
CA ILE A 457 2.44 0.38 -16.50
C ILE A 457 2.26 1.86 -16.21
N ILE A 458 1.72 2.16 -15.03
CA ILE A 458 1.78 3.49 -14.44
C ILE A 458 2.57 3.34 -13.14
N SER A 459 3.80 3.85 -13.15
CA SER A 459 4.69 3.88 -12.00
C SER A 459 4.62 5.24 -11.31
N GLY A 460 4.83 5.26 -10.00
CA GLY A 460 4.63 6.46 -9.18
C GLY A 460 3.22 6.57 -8.57
N VAL A 461 2.29 5.66 -8.93
CA VAL A 461 1.02 5.48 -8.23
C VAL A 461 0.71 4.00 -8.03
N GLY A 462 0.04 3.68 -6.92
CA GLY A 462 -0.45 2.34 -6.63
C GLY A 462 -1.89 2.16 -7.11
N PHE A 463 -2.20 0.99 -7.65
CA PHE A 463 -3.59 0.62 -7.91
C PHE A 463 -3.91 -0.81 -7.49
N GLY A 464 -5.17 -1.01 -7.12
CA GLY A 464 -5.79 -2.30 -6.92
C GLY A 464 -6.73 -2.66 -8.07
N ILE A 465 -7.16 -3.92 -8.11
CA ILE A 465 -8.15 -4.42 -9.05
C ILE A 465 -9.31 -4.99 -8.24
N ASP A 466 -10.51 -4.49 -8.49
CA ASP A 466 -11.71 -4.99 -7.83
C ASP A 466 -12.03 -6.38 -8.38
N SER A 467 -12.14 -7.34 -7.49
CA SER A 467 -12.52 -8.71 -7.81
C SER A 467 -14.03 -8.92 -7.93
N GLY A 468 -14.84 -7.85 -7.82
CA GLY A 468 -16.30 -7.90 -7.78
C GLY A 468 -16.88 -8.39 -6.45
N THR A 469 -16.02 -8.65 -5.46
CA THR A 469 -16.41 -9.06 -4.09
C THR A 469 -16.41 -7.90 -3.10
N GLY A 470 -16.16 -6.68 -3.56
CA GLY A 470 -15.96 -5.50 -2.72
C GLY A 470 -14.56 -5.41 -2.10
N PHE A 471 -13.64 -6.27 -2.53
CA PHE A 471 -12.22 -6.26 -2.14
C PHE A 471 -11.33 -6.03 -3.36
N ALA A 472 -10.48 -5.01 -3.25
CA ALA A 472 -9.45 -4.68 -4.23
C ALA A 472 -8.20 -5.54 -3.97
N ASN A 473 -7.81 -6.39 -4.92
CA ASN A 473 -6.51 -7.06 -4.92
C ASN A 473 -5.44 -6.11 -5.46
N ARG A 474 -4.19 -6.21 -5.00
CA ARG A 474 -3.11 -5.42 -5.60
C ARG A 474 -2.96 -5.80 -7.08
N ALA A 475 -2.88 -4.80 -7.97
CA ALA A 475 -2.61 -5.10 -9.37
C ALA A 475 -1.20 -5.66 -9.57
N ALA A 476 -1.06 -6.48 -10.61
CA ALA A 476 0.21 -7.12 -10.94
C ALA A 476 1.28 -6.07 -11.26
N GLN A 477 2.51 -6.33 -10.83
CA GLN A 477 3.65 -5.50 -11.20
C GLN A 477 4.30 -6.04 -12.46
N TYR A 478 4.60 -5.14 -13.38
CA TYR A 478 5.29 -5.45 -14.62
C TYR A 478 6.54 -4.58 -14.72
N THR A 479 7.48 -5.02 -15.56
CA THR A 479 8.66 -4.24 -15.94
C THR A 479 8.74 -4.18 -17.45
N ILE A 480 8.66 -2.97 -18.00
CA ILE A 480 8.85 -2.72 -19.43
C ILE A 480 10.20 -2.05 -19.62
N ARG A 481 10.98 -2.57 -20.59
CA ARG A 481 12.33 -2.11 -20.89
C ARG A 481 12.42 -1.62 -22.32
N THR A 482 12.98 -0.44 -22.49
CA THR A 482 13.53 0.04 -23.76
C THR A 482 15.04 -0.17 -23.74
N ALA A 483 15.80 0.47 -24.64
CA ALA A 483 17.27 0.40 -24.57
C ALA A 483 17.86 1.33 -23.50
N ASN A 484 17.22 2.47 -23.27
CA ASN A 484 17.78 3.53 -22.42
C ASN A 484 17.10 3.58 -21.05
N GLU A 485 15.99 2.86 -20.88
CA GLU A 485 15.14 3.02 -19.72
C GLU A 485 14.39 1.72 -19.37
N SER A 486 14.11 1.53 -18.08
CA SER A 486 13.32 0.44 -17.55
C SER A 486 12.33 1.01 -16.55
N ILE A 487 11.04 0.90 -16.86
CA ILE A 487 9.98 1.32 -15.93
C ILE A 487 9.37 0.06 -15.30
N THR A 488 9.37 0.03 -13.97
CA THR A 488 8.68 -0.98 -13.18
C THR A 488 7.55 -0.31 -12.42
N GLY A 489 6.39 -0.94 -12.41
CA GLY A 489 5.24 -0.41 -11.69
C GLY A 489 4.06 -1.36 -11.75
N THR A 490 3.00 -0.93 -11.13
CA THR A 490 1.71 -1.60 -11.21
C THR A 490 1.19 -1.47 -12.65
N GLY A 491 0.68 -2.55 -13.23
CA GLY A 491 0.27 -2.57 -14.63
C GLY A 491 -1.01 -3.34 -14.90
N LEU A 492 -1.55 -3.14 -16.11
CA LEU A 492 -2.70 -3.84 -16.66
C LEU A 492 -2.27 -4.57 -17.92
N GLN A 493 -2.75 -5.79 -18.10
CA GLN A 493 -2.55 -6.54 -19.33
C GLN A 493 -3.89 -6.85 -19.98
N GLY A 494 -4.00 -6.55 -21.27
CA GLY A 494 -5.12 -6.91 -22.12
C GLY A 494 -4.65 -7.61 -23.39
N TYR A 495 -5.57 -8.15 -24.17
CA TYR A 495 -5.26 -8.94 -25.35
C TYR A 495 -6.09 -8.48 -26.55
N PHE A 496 -5.51 -8.57 -27.74
CA PHE A 496 -6.19 -8.22 -28.97
C PHE A 496 -5.64 -9.01 -30.17
N THR A 497 -6.45 -9.11 -31.21
CA THR A 497 -6.14 -9.77 -32.48
C THR A 497 -6.28 -8.76 -33.60
N THR A 498 -5.28 -8.66 -34.47
CA THR A 498 -5.36 -7.93 -35.75
C THR A 498 -5.68 -8.93 -36.87
N ARG A 499 -6.63 -8.59 -37.76
CA ARG A 499 -7.10 -9.48 -38.84
C ARG A 499 -6.72 -9.01 -40.23
#